data_AF-A0A917TVT7-F1
#
_entry.id   AF-A0A917TVT7-F1
#
_cell.length_a   1.000
_cell.length_b   1.000
_cell.length_c   1.000
_cell.angle_alpha   90.00
_cell.angle_beta   90.00
_cell.angle_gamma   90.00
#
_symmetry.space_group_name_H-M   'P 1'
#
loop_
_entity.id
_entity.type
_entity.pdbx_description
1 polymer ?
#
loop_
_entity_poly.entity_id
_entity_poly.type
_entity_poly.pdbx_seq_one_letter_code
_entity_poly.pdbx_strand_id
1 'polypeptide(L)'
;MTLVLLIPIVILMLFVILFLSLSPLRKSSTEEREDLVKQVYQYSVAFITLIMIIGGGIFTFMNLSDYFAPNTYIETYDQYKSGQYYSGKFEEENTEREELSDEELRRNYNEMVEQRKEQDRQRALNGMIQSLGWIIIPLPVFIFFQRKIGKDRKESDE
;
A
#
# COMPACT_ATOMS: atom_id res chain seq x y z
N MET A 1 -11.50 -1.67 -20.96
CA MET A 1 -12.44 -2.80 -21.10
C MET A 1 -11.73 -4.15 -21.23
N THR A 2 -10.69 -4.29 -22.06
CA THR A 2 -9.96 -5.56 -22.27
C THR A 2 -9.27 -6.11 -21.02
N LEU A 3 -8.66 -5.24 -20.19
CA LEU A 3 -7.99 -5.65 -18.94
C LEU A 3 -8.96 -6.26 -17.91
N VAL A 4 -10.18 -5.73 -17.83
CA VAL A 4 -11.22 -6.18 -16.88
C VAL A 4 -11.76 -7.56 -17.26
N LEU A 5 -11.77 -7.91 -18.56
CA LEU A 5 -12.16 -9.24 -19.05
C LEU A 5 -11.09 -10.31 -18.87
N LEU A 6 -9.82 -9.93 -18.73
CA LEU A 6 -8.70 -10.87 -18.52
C LEU A 6 -8.63 -11.39 -17.08
N ILE A 7 -9.01 -10.56 -16.10
CA ILE A 7 -8.99 -10.93 -14.67
C ILE A 7 -9.79 -12.23 -14.40
N PRO A 8 -11.06 -12.39 -14.83
CA PRO A 8 -11.80 -13.63 -14.58
C PRO A 8 -11.22 -14.84 -15.32
N ILE A 9 -10.61 -14.65 -16.50
CA ILE A 9 -9.98 -15.73 -17.27
C ILE A 9 -8.73 -16.24 -16.55
N VAL A 10 -7.91 -15.33 -16.01
CA VAL A 10 -6.72 -15.68 -15.23
C VAL A 10 -7.13 -16.39 -13.93
N ILE A 11 -8.18 -15.93 -13.25
CA ILE A 11 -8.71 -16.59 -12.05
C ILE A 11 -9.21 -18.00 -12.39
N LEU A 12 -9.94 -18.17 -13.49
CA LEU A 12 -10.43 -19.48 -13.94
C LEU A 12 -9.27 -20.44 -14.25
N MET A 13 -8.22 -19.97 -14.94
CA MET A 13 -7.03 -20.78 -15.20
C MET A 13 -6.34 -21.22 -13.91
N LEU A 14 -6.17 -20.31 -12.94
CA LEU A 14 -5.57 -20.65 -11.65
C LEU A 14 -6.40 -21.71 -10.91
N PHE A 15 -7.73 -21.63 -10.96
CA PHE A 15 -8.62 -22.63 -10.39
C PHE A 15 -8.50 -23.99 -11.09
N VAL A 16 -8.42 -24.02 -12.42
CA VAL A 16 -8.24 -25.26 -13.19
C VAL A 16 -6.91 -25.92 -12.88
N ILE A 17 -5.83 -25.14 -12.79
CA ILE A 17 -4.49 -25.64 -12.43
C ILE A 17 -4.51 -26.21 -11.01
N LEU A 18 -5.12 -25.49 -10.05
CA LEU A 18 -5.28 -25.95 -8.68
C LEU A 18 -6.06 -27.28 -8.63
N PHE A 19 -7.16 -27.39 -9.37
CA PHE A 19 -8.01 -28.58 -9.40
C PHE A 19 -7.30 -29.80 -10.01
N LEU A 20 -6.51 -29.59 -11.07
CA LEU A 20 -5.70 -30.64 -11.69
C LEU A 20 -4.60 -31.14 -10.73
N SER A 21 -3.93 -30.22 -10.02
CA SER A 21 -2.90 -30.55 -9.03
C SER A 21 -3.43 -31.30 -7.79
N LEU A 22 -4.75 -31.31 -7.55
CA LEU A 22 -5.38 -32.06 -6.46
C LEU A 22 -5.65 -33.55 -6.78
N SER A 23 -5.58 -33.95 -8.05
CA SER A 23 -5.86 -35.32 -8.51
C SER A 23 -4.92 -36.42 -7.94
N PRO A 24 -3.60 -36.20 -7.78
CA PRO A 24 -2.69 -37.21 -7.22
C PRO A 24 -2.88 -37.45 -5.71
N LEU A 25 -3.40 -36.47 -4.95
CA LEU A 25 -3.64 -36.57 -3.50
C LEU A 25 -4.68 -37.63 -3.12
N ARG A 26 -5.54 -38.07 -4.05
CA ARG A 26 -6.51 -39.14 -3.80
C ARG A 26 -5.89 -40.54 -3.73
N LYS A 27 -4.65 -40.72 -4.20
CA LYS A 27 -4.01 -42.04 -4.34
C LYS A 27 -2.88 -42.30 -3.34
N SER A 28 -2.42 -41.28 -2.61
CA SER A 28 -1.35 -41.40 -1.62
C SER A 28 -1.82 -42.00 -0.29
N SER A 29 -0.88 -42.59 0.46
CA SER A 29 -1.12 -43.13 1.80
C SER A 29 -1.52 -42.03 2.79
N THR A 30 -2.10 -42.40 3.93
CA THR A 30 -2.54 -41.43 4.95
C THR A 30 -1.37 -40.57 5.47
N GLU A 31 -0.19 -41.18 5.62
CA GLU A 31 1.05 -40.54 6.09
C GLU A 31 1.61 -39.58 5.03
N GLU A 32 1.67 -40.00 3.77
CA GLU A 32 2.07 -39.12 2.65
C GLU A 32 1.14 -37.91 2.50
N ARG A 33 -0.16 -38.07 2.76
CA ARG A 33 -1.11 -36.93 2.73
C ARG A 33 -0.83 -35.93 3.85
N GLU A 34 -0.52 -36.40 5.04
CA GLU A 34 -0.24 -35.54 6.19
C GLU A 34 1.01 -34.69 5.94
N ASP A 35 2.07 -35.31 5.39
CA ASP A 35 3.30 -34.60 5.01
C ASP A 35 3.07 -33.58 3.90
N LEU A 36 2.29 -33.92 2.87
CA LEU A 36 1.92 -32.96 1.82
C LEU A 36 1.14 -31.77 2.38
N VAL A 37 0.19 -32.00 3.29
CA VAL A 37 -0.59 -30.92 3.93
C VAL A 37 0.31 -30.03 4.77
N LYS A 38 1.21 -30.61 5.57
CA LYS A 38 2.20 -29.86 6.37
C LYS A 38 3.10 -29.03 5.47
N GLN A 39 3.57 -29.59 4.36
CA GLN A 39 4.40 -28.89 3.40
C GLN A 39 3.66 -27.71 2.76
N VAL A 40 2.45 -27.92 2.24
CA VAL A 40 1.60 -26.86 1.67
C VAL A 40 1.34 -25.76 2.70
N TYR A 41 1.06 -26.11 3.96
CA TYR A 41 0.88 -25.13 5.03
C TYR A 41 2.13 -24.26 5.24
N GLN A 42 3.31 -24.89 5.39
CA GLN A 42 4.55 -24.16 5.61
C GLN A 42 4.87 -23.21 4.46
N TYR A 43 4.75 -23.68 3.21
CA TYR A 43 4.98 -22.84 2.04
C TYR A 43 3.94 -21.72 1.90
N SER A 44 2.68 -21.98 2.22
CA SER A 44 1.63 -20.96 2.14
C SER A 44 1.88 -19.82 3.13
N VAL A 45 2.23 -20.15 4.38
CA VAL A 45 2.54 -19.13 5.39
C VAL A 45 3.81 -18.34 5.01
N ALA A 46 4.86 -19.03 4.57
CA ALA A 46 6.07 -18.38 4.08
C ALA A 46 5.78 -17.47 2.88
N PHE A 47 4.91 -17.90 1.97
CA PHE A 47 4.56 -17.13 0.79
C PHE A 47 3.73 -15.87 1.12
N ILE A 48 2.71 -16.00 1.97
CA ILE A 48 1.88 -14.87 2.40
C ILE A 48 2.75 -13.83 3.13
N THR A 49 3.60 -14.27 4.06
CA THR A 49 4.50 -13.37 4.78
C THR A 49 5.52 -12.70 3.86
N LEU A 50 6.03 -13.42 2.85
CA LEU A 50 6.90 -12.84 1.82
C LEU A 50 6.19 -11.74 1.02
N ILE A 51 4.95 -11.98 0.58
CA ILE A 51 4.15 -10.97 -0.12
C ILE A 51 3.94 -9.73 0.76
N MET A 52 3.66 -9.92 2.05
CA MET A 52 3.50 -8.80 2.98
C MET A 52 4.78 -7.97 3.11
N ILE A 53 5.94 -8.63 3.21
CA ILE A 53 7.26 -7.96 3.27
C ILE A 53 7.52 -7.17 1.99
N ILE A 54 7.28 -7.78 0.81
CA ILE A 54 7.46 -7.11 -0.48
C ILE A 54 6.52 -5.92 -0.62
N GLY A 55 5.24 -6.09 -0.27
CA GLY A 55 4.24 -5.03 -0.26
C GLY A 55 4.65 -3.88 0.64
N GLY A 56 5.03 -4.17 1.88
CA GLY A 56 5.56 -3.18 2.82
C GLY A 56 6.77 -2.44 2.25
N GLY A 57 7.71 -3.14 1.61
CA GLY A 57 8.87 -2.54 0.96
C GLY A 57 8.50 -1.52 -0.13
N ILE A 58 7.59 -1.89 -1.03
CA ILE A 58 7.10 -0.99 -2.09
C ILE A 58 6.47 0.27 -1.48
N PHE A 59 5.59 0.11 -0.48
CA PHE A 59 4.97 1.25 0.19
C PHE A 59 5.98 2.12 0.94
N THR A 60 7.02 1.53 1.55
CA THR A 60 8.09 2.31 2.20
C THR A 60 8.80 3.21 1.19
N PHE A 61 9.16 2.70 0.01
CA PHE A 61 9.79 3.51 -1.03
C PHE A 61 8.87 4.59 -1.60
N MET A 62 7.58 4.29 -1.80
CA MET A 62 6.60 5.28 -2.25
C MET A 62 6.46 6.43 -1.25
N ASN A 63 6.25 6.12 0.03
CA ASN A 63 6.15 7.13 1.07
C ASN A 63 7.46 7.93 1.24
N LEU A 64 8.61 7.28 1.10
CA LEU A 64 9.90 7.99 1.15
C LEU A 64 10.04 8.97 -0.02
N SER A 65 9.59 8.58 -1.22
CA SER A 65 9.54 9.47 -2.39
C SER A 65 8.61 10.64 -2.14
N ASP A 66 7.41 10.40 -1.62
CA ASP A 66 6.40 11.43 -1.34
C ASP A 66 6.87 12.41 -0.24
N TYR A 67 7.75 11.97 0.67
CA TYR A 67 8.37 12.86 1.65
C TYR A 67 9.36 13.86 1.01
N PHE A 68 10.23 13.39 0.11
CA PHE A 68 11.23 14.24 -0.54
C PHE A 68 10.65 15.07 -1.69
N ALA A 69 9.70 14.51 -2.44
CA ALA A 69 9.05 15.13 -3.57
C ALA A 69 7.52 15.01 -3.42
N PRO A 70 6.91 15.78 -2.50
CA PRO A 70 5.48 15.72 -2.27
C PRO A 70 4.72 16.13 -3.52
N ASN A 71 3.83 15.25 -3.97
CA ASN A 71 2.94 15.50 -5.12
C ASN A 71 1.69 16.26 -4.68
N THR A 72 1.90 17.39 -3.98
CA THR A 72 0.82 18.23 -3.46
C THR A 72 0.13 18.94 -4.61
N TYR A 73 -1.19 18.75 -4.74
CA TYR A 73 -1.99 19.58 -5.63
C TYR A 73 -2.06 21.01 -5.07
N ILE A 74 -1.44 21.95 -5.78
CA ILE A 74 -1.41 23.36 -5.45
C ILE A 74 -2.12 24.11 -6.58
N GLU A 75 -3.20 24.80 -6.23
CA GLU A 75 -3.86 25.71 -7.16
C GLU A 75 -2.99 26.94 -7.44
N THR A 76 -3.20 27.61 -8.58
CA THR A 76 -2.48 28.84 -8.90
C THR A 76 -2.94 29.99 -8.01
N TYR A 77 -2.07 31.01 -7.84
CA TYR A 77 -2.42 32.21 -7.07
C TYR A 77 -3.69 32.89 -7.59
N ASP A 78 -3.88 32.95 -8.91
CA ASP A 78 -5.07 33.57 -9.51
C ASP A 78 -6.35 32.79 -9.17
N GLN A 79 -6.28 31.45 -9.14
CA GLN A 79 -7.38 30.60 -8.71
C GLN A 79 -7.70 30.82 -7.23
N TYR A 80 -6.67 30.81 -6.36
CA TYR A 80 -6.81 31.08 -4.93
C TYR A 80 -7.44 32.46 -4.66
N LYS A 81 -6.93 33.50 -5.33
CA LYS A 81 -7.42 34.87 -5.23
C LYS A 81 -8.89 34.92 -5.65
N SER A 82 -9.24 34.37 -6.81
CA SER A 82 -10.63 34.33 -7.27
C SER A 82 -11.54 33.62 -6.27
N GLY A 83 -11.09 32.50 -5.70
CA GLY A 83 -11.83 31.72 -4.70
C GLY A 83 -12.18 32.54 -3.46
N GLN A 84 -11.22 33.32 -2.93
CA GLN A 84 -11.46 34.22 -1.79
C GLN A 84 -12.47 35.35 -2.09
N TYR A 85 -12.39 35.95 -3.28
CA TYR A 85 -13.35 36.99 -3.68
C TYR A 85 -14.77 36.44 -3.88
N TYR A 86 -14.92 35.18 -4.32
CA TYR A 86 -16.24 34.57 -4.52
C TYR A 86 -16.80 33.93 -3.24
N SER A 87 -15.98 33.34 -2.36
CA SER A 87 -16.43 32.80 -1.07
C SER A 87 -16.97 33.89 -0.15
N GLY A 88 -16.42 35.10 -0.22
CA GLY A 88 -16.90 36.26 0.56
C GLY A 88 -18.27 36.81 0.14
N LYS A 89 -18.82 36.42 -1.01
CA LYS A 89 -20.14 36.91 -1.49
C LYS A 89 -21.34 36.09 -1.01
N PHE A 90 -21.10 34.93 -0.41
CA PHE A 90 -22.17 34.03 0.07
C PHE A 90 -22.34 34.05 1.59
N GLU A 91 -21.46 34.72 2.33
CA GLU A 91 -21.57 34.91 3.77
C GLU A 91 -22.16 36.31 4.06
N GLU A 92 -23.40 36.32 4.52
CA GLU A 92 -24.25 37.43 5.01
C GLU A 92 -23.77 38.90 4.87
N GLU A 93 -24.67 39.68 4.24
CA GLU A 93 -24.66 41.08 3.81
C GLU A 93 -24.30 42.18 4.84
N ASN A 94 -23.74 41.86 6.03
CA ASN A 94 -23.53 42.84 7.10
C ASN A 94 -22.17 42.74 7.83
N THR A 95 -21.12 42.26 7.17
CA THR A 95 -19.75 42.47 7.67
C THR A 95 -18.93 43.22 6.62
N GLU A 96 -18.58 44.48 6.91
CA GLU A 96 -17.48 45.18 6.22
C GLU A 96 -16.23 44.34 6.42
N ARG A 97 -15.88 43.52 5.42
CA ARG A 97 -14.62 42.80 5.42
C ARG A 97 -13.57 43.73 4.83
N GLU A 98 -12.52 43.98 5.59
CA GLU A 98 -11.29 44.55 5.05
C GLU A 98 -10.87 43.75 3.82
N GLU A 99 -10.92 44.38 2.64
CA GLU A 99 -10.31 43.81 1.44
C GLU A 99 -8.81 43.67 1.73
N LEU A 100 -8.37 42.43 1.96
CA LEU A 100 -6.97 42.11 2.14
C LEU A 100 -6.16 42.71 0.99
N SER A 101 -5.05 43.36 1.34
CA SER A 101 -4.13 43.88 0.34
C SER A 101 -3.56 42.73 -0.51
N ASP A 102 -3.13 43.03 -1.75
CA ASP A 102 -2.52 42.03 -2.63
C ASP A 102 -1.28 41.37 -2.00
N GLU A 103 -0.55 42.11 -1.16
CA GLU A 103 0.58 41.59 -0.39
C GLU A 103 0.14 40.57 0.67
N GLU A 104 -0.94 40.85 1.41
CA GLU A 104 -1.49 39.92 2.39
C GLU A 104 -2.08 38.67 1.73
N LEU A 105 -2.77 38.81 0.60
CA LEU A 105 -3.27 37.67 -0.18
C LEU A 105 -2.14 36.77 -0.67
N ARG A 106 -1.03 37.35 -1.13
CA ARG A 106 0.17 36.59 -1.53
C ARG A 106 0.81 35.89 -0.34
N ARG A 107 0.91 36.56 0.81
CA ARG A 107 1.42 35.95 2.04
C ARG A 107 0.58 34.74 2.45
N ASN A 108 -0.74 34.91 2.52
CA ASN A 108 -1.67 33.84 2.90
C ASN A 108 -1.61 32.66 1.92
N TYR A 109 -1.48 32.93 0.61
CA TYR A 109 -1.28 31.88 -0.39
C TYR A 109 0.02 31.10 -0.16
N ASN A 110 1.14 31.79 0.06
CA ASN A 110 2.43 31.13 0.31
C ASN A 110 2.42 30.28 1.58
N GLU A 111 1.83 30.80 2.66
CA GLU A 111 1.63 30.06 3.92
C GLU A 111 0.77 28.81 3.69
N MET A 112 -0.32 28.94 2.94
CA MET A 112 -1.17 27.78 2.58
C MET A 112 -0.38 26.74 1.78
N VAL A 113 0.42 27.15 0.79
CA VAL A 113 1.25 26.24 -0.01
C VAL A 113 2.25 25.49 0.86
N GLU A 114 2.92 26.21 1.76
CA GLU A 114 3.88 25.62 2.69
C GLU A 114 3.19 24.64 3.65
N GLN A 115 2.06 25.03 4.22
CA GLN A 115 1.28 24.18 5.11
C GLN A 115 0.81 22.89 4.43
N ARG A 116 0.35 22.95 3.18
CA ARG A 116 -0.07 21.76 2.42
C ARG A 116 1.09 20.81 2.16
N LYS A 117 2.25 21.35 1.75
CA LYS A 117 3.46 20.54 1.54
C LYS A 117 3.90 19.87 2.84
N GLU A 118 3.85 20.58 3.96
CA GLU A 118 4.22 20.03 5.25
C GLU A 118 3.24 18.93 5.70
N GLN A 119 1.94 19.13 5.51
CA GLN A 119 0.95 18.09 5.78
C GLN A 119 1.20 16.81 4.96
N ASP A 120 1.54 16.94 3.68
CA ASP A 120 1.85 15.78 2.84
C ASP A 120 3.13 15.06 3.28
N ARG A 121 4.15 15.80 3.71
CA ARG A 121 5.35 15.22 4.33
C ARG A 121 5.02 14.44 5.60
N GLN A 122 4.18 14.99 6.48
CA GLN A 122 3.77 14.30 7.69
C GLN A 122 2.96 13.03 7.39
N ARG A 123 2.09 13.07 6.37
CA ARG A 123 1.37 11.88 5.89
C ARG A 123 2.33 10.82 5.34
N ALA A 124 3.31 11.23 4.55
CA ALA A 124 4.35 10.36 4.02
C ALA A 124 5.17 9.69 5.14
N LEU A 125 5.55 10.43 6.19
CA LEU A 125 6.22 9.85 7.37
C LEU A 125 5.34 8.81 8.07
N ASN A 126 4.07 9.11 8.29
CA ASN A 126 3.14 8.17 8.91
C ASN A 126 2.97 6.90 8.06
N GLY A 127 2.83 7.05 6.74
CA GLY A 127 2.75 5.92 5.81
C GLY A 127 4.04 5.10 5.77
N MET A 128 5.21 5.75 5.88
CA MET A 128 6.49 5.08 5.99
C MET A 128 6.55 4.20 7.26
N ILE A 129 6.16 4.74 8.43
CA ILE A 129 6.11 3.96 9.68
C ILE A 129 5.14 2.77 9.57
N GLN A 130 3.96 2.99 9.00
CA GLN A 130 2.98 1.93 8.79
C GLN A 130 3.51 0.83 7.87
N SER A 131 4.14 1.19 6.75
CA SER A 131 4.72 0.22 5.80
C SER A 131 5.90 -0.57 6.39
N LEU A 132 6.67 0.02 7.31
CA LEU A 132 7.67 -0.73 8.08
C LEU A 132 7.01 -1.77 9.00
N GLY A 133 5.84 -1.49 9.57
CA GLY A 133 5.05 -2.48 10.32
C GLY A 133 4.69 -3.71 9.47
N TRP A 134 4.36 -3.50 8.20
CA TRP A 134 4.10 -4.56 7.22
C TRP A 134 5.34 -5.39 6.85
N ILE A 135 6.55 -4.92 7.16
CA ILE A 135 7.79 -5.68 6.99
C ILE A 135 8.17 -6.37 8.30
N ILE A 136 8.23 -5.61 9.40
CA ILE A 136 8.81 -6.04 10.67
C ILE A 136 7.98 -7.16 11.31
N ILE A 137 6.66 -7.13 11.22
CA ILE A 137 5.78 -8.15 11.82
C ILE A 137 5.88 -9.50 11.09
N PRO A 138 5.75 -9.59 9.75
CA PRO A 138 5.83 -10.88 9.05
C PRO A 138 7.25 -11.43 8.91
N LEU A 139 8.30 -10.60 9.00
CA LEU A 139 9.69 -11.05 8.78
C LEU A 139 10.14 -12.18 9.74
N PRO A 140 9.91 -12.12 11.07
CA PRO A 140 10.24 -13.23 11.97
C PRO A 140 9.50 -14.53 11.60
N VAL A 141 8.23 -14.42 11.23
CA VAL A 141 7.41 -15.57 10.81
C VAL A 141 7.97 -16.17 9.52
N PHE A 142 8.29 -15.33 8.54
CA PHE A 142 8.90 -15.75 7.29
C PHE A 142 10.22 -16.49 7.53
N ILE A 143 11.12 -15.91 8.32
CA ILE A 143 12.42 -16.53 8.65
C ILE A 143 12.23 -17.87 9.36
N PHE A 144 11.27 -17.98 10.28
CA PHE A 144 10.97 -19.23 10.97
C PHE A 144 10.54 -20.32 9.99
N PHE A 145 9.55 -20.05 9.15
CA PHE A 145 9.05 -21.04 8.18
C PHE A 145 10.07 -21.35 7.10
N GLN A 146 10.84 -20.37 6.63
CA GLN A 146 11.92 -20.58 5.67
C GLN A 146 13.01 -21.53 6.21
N ARG A 147 13.39 -21.36 7.48
CA ARG A 147 14.34 -22.27 8.15
C ARG A 147 13.75 -23.66 8.34
N LYS A 148 12.47 -23.76 8.72
CA LYS A 148 11.77 -25.04 8.88
C LYS A 148 11.72 -25.82 7.58
N ILE A 149 11.31 -25.18 6.49
CA ILE A 149 11.28 -25.77 5.15
C ILE A 149 12.68 -26.26 4.73
N GLY A 150 13.72 -25.47 5.00
CA GLY A 150 15.10 -25.84 4.68
C GLY A 150 15.62 -27.02 5.50
N LYS A 151 15.15 -27.21 6.73
CA LYS A 151 15.47 -28.37 7.55
C LYS A 151 14.72 -29.61 7.04
N ASP A 152 13.41 -29.49 6.85
CA ASP A 152 12.55 -30.60 6.41
C ASP A 152 13.02 -31.17 5.05
N ARG A 153 13.57 -30.34 4.15
CA ARG A 153 14.20 -30.82 2.89
C ARG A 153 15.50 -31.60 3.08
N LYS A 154 16.35 -31.22 4.05
CA LYS A 154 17.62 -31.94 4.28
C LYS A 154 17.38 -33.33 4.85
N GLU A 155 16.39 -33.46 5.72
CA GLU A 155 16.00 -34.72 6.35
C GLU A 155 15.33 -35.69 5.36
N SER A 156 14.75 -35.19 4.27
CA SER A 156 14.21 -36.04 3.19
C SER A 156 15.26 -36.52 2.18
N ASP A 157 16.43 -35.87 2.14
CA ASP A 157 17.51 -36.16 1.20
C ASP A 157 18.61 -37.08 1.80
N GLU A 158 18.56 -37.34 3.12
CA GLU A 158 19.42 -38.28 3.88
C GLU A 158 18.74 -39.65 4.06
#